data_AF-A0A183HXG5-F1
#
_entry.id   AF-A0A183HXG5-F1
#
_cell.length_a   1.000
_cell.length_b   1.000
_cell.length_c   1.000
_cell.angle_alpha   90.00
_cell.angle_beta   90.00
_cell.angle_gamma   90.00
#
_symmetry.space_group_name_H-M   'P 1'
#
loop_
_entity.id
_entity.type
_entity.pdbx_description
1 polymer ?
#
loop_
_entity_poly.entity_id
_entity_poly.type
_entity_poly.pdbx_seq_one_letter_code
_entity_poly.pdbx_strand_id
1 'polypeptide(L)'
;KAAKSRIKTNEIHCQPAVQEQYAELKSLESPSNLETITISPGKQHLIYVDVKDKGNKLQWYFTTDGDINFGVFYEPPHQILLSNEAISDIRQEKEINIDELEMVYPWLKLAAKLVSEADSIECTRPGRYWIIICNKLSWIRRKTVNLVIQLVCKDNAKRCCSNGTFGNCSKPFAINYLL
;
A
#
# COMPACT_ATOMS: atom_id res chain seq x y z
N LYS A 1 60.24 18.24 8.82
CA LYS A 1 59.66 17.43 9.93
C LYS A 1 58.19 17.80 10.07
N ALA A 2 57.27 16.98 9.56
CA ALA A 2 55.83 17.21 9.69
C ALA A 2 55.30 16.40 10.87
N ALA A 3 54.72 17.07 11.86
CA ALA A 3 54.09 16.43 13.00
C ALA A 3 52.71 15.91 12.59
N LYS A 4 52.52 14.59 12.60
CA LYS A 4 51.19 13.98 12.47
C LYS A 4 50.45 14.13 13.81
N SER A 5 49.40 14.94 13.85
CA SER A 5 48.47 14.95 14.97
C SER A 5 47.66 13.65 14.96
N ARG A 6 47.76 12.90 16.05
CA ARG A 6 47.04 11.65 16.26
C ARG A 6 45.68 12.01 16.86
N ILE A 7 44.63 12.01 16.05
CA ILE A 7 43.26 12.19 16.54
C ILE A 7 42.93 10.95 17.37
N LYS A 8 42.75 11.11 18.68
CA LYS A 8 42.24 10.06 19.56
C LYS A 8 40.76 9.87 19.23
N THR A 9 40.42 8.74 18.65
CA THR A 9 39.03 8.31 18.50
C THR A 9 38.48 8.03 19.89
N ASN A 10 37.56 8.85 20.38
CA ASN A 10 36.83 8.55 21.61
C ASN A 10 35.99 7.28 21.36
N GLU A 11 36.05 6.34 22.30
CA GLU A 11 35.31 5.08 22.24
C GLU A 11 33.80 5.37 22.12
N ILE A 12 33.20 4.89 21.03
CA ILE A 12 31.74 4.97 20.85
C ILE A 12 31.14 3.88 21.74
N HIS A 13 30.59 4.28 22.89
CA HIS A 13 29.77 3.40 23.71
C HIS A 13 28.37 3.31 23.11
N CYS A 14 28.08 2.22 22.42
CA CYS A 14 26.71 1.87 22.06
C CYS A 14 25.93 1.54 23.34
N GLN A 15 24.91 2.33 23.66
CA GLN A 15 23.94 1.94 24.68
C GLN A 15 22.92 0.98 24.04
N PRO A 16 22.56 -0.12 24.72
CA PRO A 16 21.45 -0.96 24.30
C PRO A 16 20.18 -0.10 24.24
N ALA A 17 19.37 -0.29 23.20
CA ALA A 17 18.02 0.25 23.21
C ALA A 17 17.32 -0.32 24.45
N VAL A 18 16.89 0.56 25.35
CA VAL A 18 15.96 0.17 26.40
C VAL A 18 14.73 -0.34 25.67
N GLN A 19 14.27 -1.54 26.02
CA GLN A 19 13.03 -2.08 25.51
C GLN A 19 11.91 -1.18 26.01
N GLU A 20 11.59 -0.14 25.24
CA GLU A 20 10.33 0.57 25.39
C GLU A 20 9.27 -0.52 25.33
N GLN A 21 8.46 -0.61 26.40
CA GLN A 21 7.23 -1.36 26.34
C GLN A 21 6.49 -0.78 25.14
N TYR A 22 6.51 -1.50 24.01
CA TYR A 22 5.67 -1.18 22.87
C TYR A 22 4.30 -0.92 23.47
N ALA A 23 3.85 0.34 23.38
CA ALA A 23 2.52 0.71 23.83
C ALA A 23 1.60 -0.38 23.30
N GLU A 24 0.84 -1.01 24.20
CA GLU A 24 -0.11 -2.06 23.86
C GLU A 24 -0.98 -1.48 22.75
N LEU A 25 -0.65 -1.83 21.51
CA LEU A 25 -1.16 -1.18 20.33
C LEU A 25 -2.64 -1.57 20.37
N LYS A 26 -3.53 -0.62 20.68
CA LYS A 26 -4.96 -0.88 20.66
C LYS A 26 -5.23 -1.53 19.33
N SER A 27 -5.54 -2.83 19.36
CA SER A 27 -5.64 -3.63 18.15
C SER A 27 -6.58 -2.89 17.23
N LEU A 28 -6.09 -2.49 16.07
CA LEU A 28 -6.94 -1.91 15.06
C LEU A 28 -8.11 -2.89 14.88
N GLU A 29 -9.34 -2.44 15.15
CA GLU A 29 -10.50 -3.32 15.04
C GLU A 29 -10.53 -3.88 13.63
N SER A 30 -10.23 -5.17 13.51
CA SER A 30 -10.12 -5.83 12.21
C SER A 30 -11.45 -5.67 11.48
N PRO A 31 -11.47 -5.07 10.28
CA PRO A 31 -12.68 -4.95 9.50
C PRO A 31 -13.29 -6.33 9.28
N SER A 32 -14.57 -6.52 9.58
CA SER A 32 -15.23 -7.83 9.52
C SER A 32 -15.35 -8.43 8.11
N ASN A 33 -15.03 -7.65 7.07
CA ASN A 33 -15.28 -7.96 5.67
C ASN A 33 -13.99 -7.94 4.84
N LEU A 34 -12.95 -8.67 5.24
CA LEU A 34 -11.71 -8.76 4.46
C LEU A 34 -11.91 -9.62 3.20
N GLU A 35 -11.27 -9.23 2.10
CA GLU A 35 -11.09 -10.04 0.90
C GLU A 35 -9.73 -10.73 0.96
N THR A 36 -9.69 -12.02 0.65
CA THR A 36 -8.43 -12.78 0.60
C THR A 36 -7.95 -12.90 -0.83
N ILE A 37 -6.74 -12.41 -1.10
CA ILE A 37 -6.03 -12.62 -2.37
C ILE A 37 -4.79 -13.48 -2.15
N THR A 38 -4.35 -14.16 -3.20
CA THR A 38 -3.10 -14.93 -3.22
C THR A 38 -2.20 -14.43 -4.33
N ILE A 39 -0.95 -14.11 -3.98
CA ILE A 39 0.06 -13.57 -4.89
C ILE A 39 1.18 -14.60 -5.05
N SER A 40 1.31 -15.14 -6.25
CA SER A 40 2.35 -16.11 -6.58
C SER A 40 3.76 -15.52 -6.47
N PRO A 41 4.80 -16.35 -6.30
CA PRO A 41 6.19 -15.91 -6.36
C PRO A 41 6.47 -15.11 -7.65
N GLY A 42 7.24 -14.02 -7.55
CA GLY A 42 7.58 -13.20 -8.72
C GLY A 42 6.43 -12.35 -9.27
N LYS A 43 5.21 -12.45 -8.73
CA LYS A 43 4.01 -11.75 -9.25
C LYS A 43 3.61 -10.56 -8.39
N GLN A 44 2.72 -9.75 -8.96
CA GLN A 44 2.07 -8.62 -8.31
C GLN A 44 0.56 -8.69 -8.53
N HIS A 45 -0.19 -8.04 -7.66
CA HIS A 45 -1.62 -7.81 -7.79
C HIS A 45 -1.86 -6.31 -7.87
N LEU A 46 -2.61 -5.89 -8.90
CA LEU A 46 -2.88 -4.49 -9.22
C LEU A 46 -4.36 -4.24 -9.01
N ILE A 47 -4.69 -3.30 -8.13
CA ILE A 47 -6.06 -2.89 -7.84
C ILE A 47 -6.14 -1.42 -8.21
N TYR A 48 -7.09 -1.03 -9.05
CA TYR A 48 -7.30 0.37 -9.39
C TYR A 48 -8.58 0.93 -8.81
N VAL A 49 -8.56 2.22 -8.52
CA VAL A 49 -9.71 3.01 -8.07
C VAL A 49 -9.77 4.27 -8.92
N ASP A 50 -10.83 4.39 -9.72
CA ASP A 50 -11.10 5.59 -10.51
C ASP A 50 -11.78 6.65 -9.63
N VAL A 51 -11.08 7.76 -9.41
CA VAL A 51 -11.53 8.87 -8.57
C VAL A 51 -11.95 10.04 -9.45
N LYS A 52 -13.22 10.45 -9.31
CA LYS A 52 -13.81 11.55 -10.08
C LYS A 52 -13.61 12.92 -9.43
N ASP A 53 -13.71 12.96 -8.10
CA ASP A 53 -13.70 14.19 -7.32
C ASP A 53 -12.47 14.24 -6.40
N LYS A 54 -11.85 15.42 -6.31
CA LYS A 54 -10.76 15.66 -5.37
C LYS A 54 -11.24 15.69 -3.91
N GLY A 55 -10.34 15.35 -2.99
CA GLY A 55 -10.59 15.38 -1.55
C GLY A 55 -11.28 14.14 -1.00
N ASN A 56 -11.56 13.14 -1.85
CA ASN A 56 -11.90 11.80 -1.39
C ASN A 56 -10.69 11.16 -0.73
N LYS A 57 -10.89 10.22 0.20
CA LYS A 57 -9.80 9.48 0.83
C LYS A 57 -9.78 8.04 0.35
N LEU A 58 -8.63 7.58 -0.11
CA LEU A 58 -8.39 6.18 -0.40
C LEU A 58 -7.73 5.56 0.83
N GLN A 59 -8.40 4.61 1.46
CA GLN A 59 -7.91 3.95 2.67
C GLN A 59 -7.84 2.44 2.48
N TRP A 60 -6.87 1.83 3.15
CA TRP A 60 -6.66 0.40 3.11
C TRP A 60 -6.38 -0.15 4.50
N TYR A 61 -6.72 -1.42 4.68
CA TYR A 61 -6.29 -2.25 5.78
C TYR A 61 -5.87 -3.59 5.18
N PHE A 62 -4.75 -4.15 5.61
CA PHE A 62 -4.42 -5.52 5.26
C PHE A 62 -3.53 -6.24 6.30
N THR A 63 -3.60 -7.56 6.24
CA THR A 63 -2.70 -8.48 6.93
C THR A 63 -2.11 -9.45 5.93
N THR A 64 -0.92 -9.98 6.21
CA THR A 64 -0.27 -10.97 5.33
C THR A 64 0.33 -12.13 6.10
N ASP A 65 0.55 -13.25 5.42
CA ASP A 65 1.28 -14.40 5.96
C ASP A 65 2.81 -14.25 5.92
N GLY A 66 3.30 -13.12 5.40
CA GLY A 66 4.72 -12.83 5.23
C GLY A 66 4.96 -11.44 4.66
N ASP A 67 6.22 -11.01 4.65
CA ASP A 67 6.56 -9.69 4.14
C ASP A 67 6.11 -9.52 2.68
N ILE A 68 5.59 -8.34 2.36
CA ILE A 68 5.08 -8.00 1.03
C ILE A 68 5.52 -6.58 0.66
N ASN A 69 5.73 -6.31 -0.63
CA ASN A 69 5.89 -4.93 -1.08
C ASN A 69 4.52 -4.31 -1.35
N PHE A 70 4.35 -3.06 -0.95
CA PHE A 70 3.11 -2.31 -1.08
C PHE A 70 3.43 -0.87 -1.50
N GLY A 71 2.59 -0.29 -2.36
CA GLY A 71 2.61 1.14 -2.65
C GLY A 71 1.34 1.60 -3.36
N VAL A 72 1.17 2.91 -3.42
CA VAL A 72 0.05 3.55 -4.13
C VAL A 72 0.59 4.53 -5.15
N PHE A 73 0.08 4.41 -6.38
CA PHE A 73 0.52 5.17 -7.53
C PHE A 73 -0.66 5.87 -8.18
N TYR A 74 -0.40 6.97 -8.88
CA TYR A 74 -1.39 7.78 -9.56
C TYR A 74 -1.12 7.79 -11.07
N GLU A 75 -2.20 7.58 -11.82
CA GLU A 75 -2.27 7.69 -13.28
C GLU A 75 -3.24 8.81 -13.67
N PRO A 76 -2.80 9.83 -14.41
CA PRO A 76 -3.64 10.94 -14.80
C PRO A 76 -4.65 10.55 -15.90
N PRO A 77 -5.83 11.20 -15.98
CA PRO A 77 -6.92 10.80 -16.87
C PRO A 77 -6.57 10.66 -18.36
N HIS A 78 -5.67 11.49 -18.87
CA HIS A 78 -5.27 11.45 -20.28
C HIS A 78 -4.48 10.17 -20.63
N GLN A 79 -3.74 9.59 -19.69
CA GLN A 79 -3.03 8.33 -19.89
C GLN A 79 -4.00 7.13 -19.88
N ILE A 80 -5.04 7.21 -19.04
CA ILE A 80 -6.11 6.18 -18.98
C ILE A 80 -6.82 6.05 -20.33
N LEU A 81 -7.17 7.16 -20.98
CA LEU A 81 -7.87 7.14 -22.28
C LEU A 81 -7.02 6.46 -23.37
N LEU A 82 -5.73 6.79 -23.44
CA LEU A 82 -4.78 6.14 -24.36
C LEU A 82 -4.65 4.64 -24.08
N SER A 83 -4.73 4.24 -22.81
CA SER A 83 -4.68 2.83 -22.43
C SER A 83 -5.92 2.05 -22.88
N ASN A 84 -7.10 2.69 -22.90
CA ASN A 84 -8.39 2.06 -23.21
C ASN A 84 -8.72 2.02 -24.72
N GLU A 85 -8.27 3.01 -25.50
CA GLU A 85 -8.54 3.09 -26.94
C GLU A 85 -7.80 2.01 -27.77
N ALA A 86 -6.70 1.47 -27.24
CA ALA A 86 -5.95 0.37 -27.87
C ALA A 86 -6.56 -1.03 -27.61
N ILE A 87 -7.68 -1.13 -26.88
CA ILE A 87 -8.25 -2.39 -26.38
C ILE A 87 -9.42 -2.85 -27.26
N SER A 88 -9.12 -3.33 -28.46
CA SER A 88 -10.10 -4.13 -29.24
C SER A 88 -9.75 -5.60 -29.37
N ASP A 89 -8.60 -6.08 -28.86
CA ASP A 89 -8.25 -7.49 -28.96
C ASP A 89 -7.51 -8.04 -27.73
N ILE A 90 -8.15 -9.03 -27.10
CA ILE A 90 -7.56 -10.14 -26.32
C ILE A 90 -6.92 -9.80 -24.96
N ARG A 91 -7.67 -10.18 -23.91
CA ARG A 91 -7.35 -10.54 -22.50
C ARG A 91 -5.87 -10.82 -22.13
N GLN A 92 -4.97 -9.86 -22.32
CA GLN A 92 -3.69 -9.84 -21.64
C GLN A 92 -3.79 -8.81 -20.53
N GLU A 93 -3.49 -9.23 -19.30
CA GLU A 93 -3.12 -8.32 -18.22
C GLU A 93 -1.95 -7.48 -18.74
N LYS A 94 -2.24 -6.33 -19.36
CA LYS A 94 -1.21 -5.42 -19.85
C LYS A 94 -0.34 -5.11 -18.65
N GLU A 95 0.94 -5.44 -18.75
CA GLU A 95 1.93 -5.17 -17.73
C GLU A 95 2.01 -3.65 -17.60
N ILE A 96 1.34 -3.09 -16.59
CA ILE A 96 1.36 -1.67 -16.31
C ILE A 96 2.81 -1.32 -15.95
N ASN A 97 3.38 -0.37 -16.69
CA ASN A 97 4.70 0.13 -16.39
C ASN A 97 4.62 1.03 -15.15
N ILE A 98 4.90 0.44 -13.98
CA ILE A 98 4.82 1.12 -12.68
C ILE A 98 5.78 2.32 -12.65
N ASP A 99 6.90 2.26 -13.38
CA ASP A 99 7.92 3.32 -13.40
C ASP A 99 7.43 4.60 -14.09
N GLU A 100 6.34 4.54 -14.87
CA GLU A 100 5.71 5.70 -15.50
C GLU A 100 4.62 6.34 -14.61
N LEU A 101 4.22 5.66 -13.52
CA LEU A 101 3.20 6.15 -12.62
C LEU A 101 3.79 7.06 -11.53
N GLU A 102 3.02 8.06 -11.12
CA GLU A 102 3.44 8.93 -10.02
C GLU A 102 3.24 8.23 -8.68
N MET A 103 4.31 8.05 -7.90
CA MET A 103 4.22 7.48 -6.56
C MET A 103 3.57 8.49 -5.60
N VAL A 104 2.38 8.17 -5.08
CA VAL A 104 1.63 9.01 -4.12
C VAL A 104 1.62 8.43 -2.71
N TYR A 105 2.04 7.17 -2.56
CA TYR A 105 2.40 6.53 -1.30
C TYR A 105 3.68 5.70 -1.51
N PRO A 106 4.66 5.77 -0.61
CA PRO A 106 5.97 5.16 -0.80
C PRO A 106 5.89 3.66 -1.07
N TRP A 107 6.82 3.18 -1.91
CA TRP A 107 7.02 1.76 -2.15
C TRP A 107 7.79 1.14 -0.98
N LEU A 108 7.10 0.37 -0.14
CA LEU A 108 7.64 -0.18 1.10
C LEU A 108 7.52 -1.69 1.17
N LYS A 109 8.50 -2.34 1.78
CA LYS A 109 8.41 -3.74 2.20
C LYS A 109 7.85 -3.79 3.62
N LEU A 110 6.62 -4.27 3.76
CA LEU A 110 5.87 -4.27 5.01
C LEU A 110 5.78 -5.68 5.60
N ALA A 111 5.96 -5.79 6.92
CA ALA A 111 5.90 -7.03 7.68
C ALA A 111 4.52 -7.22 8.32
N ALA A 112 3.46 -7.10 7.51
CA ALA A 112 2.05 -7.10 7.93
C ALA A 112 1.51 -8.43 8.53
N LYS A 113 2.43 -9.38 8.80
CA LYS A 113 2.20 -10.59 9.60
C LYS A 113 2.34 -10.34 11.10
N LEU A 114 3.09 -9.29 11.48
CA LEU A 114 3.41 -8.96 12.87
C LEU A 114 2.41 -7.93 13.43
N VAL A 115 2.11 -6.92 12.62
CA VAL A 115 1.16 -5.85 12.93
C VAL A 115 0.35 -5.62 11.66
N SER A 116 -0.97 -5.52 11.77
CA SER A 116 -1.84 -5.18 10.63
C SER A 116 -1.48 -3.79 10.09
N GLU A 117 -1.44 -3.66 8.77
CA GLU A 117 -1.19 -2.38 8.12
C GLU A 117 -2.51 -1.70 7.84
N ALA A 118 -2.64 -0.42 8.22
CA ALA A 118 -3.75 0.40 7.80
C ALA A 118 -3.35 1.85 7.68
N ASP A 119 -3.72 2.45 6.56
CA ASP A 119 -3.37 3.82 6.25
C ASP A 119 -4.32 4.38 5.19
N SER A 120 -4.17 5.67 4.90
CA SER A 120 -4.95 6.37 3.88
C SER A 120 -4.16 7.48 3.21
N ILE A 121 -4.53 7.80 1.98
CA ILE A 121 -4.14 9.04 1.31
C ILE A 121 -5.36 9.87 0.94
N GLU A 122 -5.17 11.18 0.89
CA GLU A 122 -6.11 12.07 0.22
C GLU A 122 -5.91 12.01 -1.30
N CYS A 123 -6.98 11.74 -2.03
CA CYS A 123 -7.01 11.81 -3.48
C CYS A 123 -7.09 13.29 -3.91
N THR A 124 -5.94 13.95 -4.01
CA THR A 124 -5.86 15.39 -4.34
C THR A 124 -6.25 15.74 -5.78
N ARG A 125 -6.28 14.75 -6.68
CA ARG A 125 -6.57 14.94 -8.11
C ARG A 125 -7.52 13.85 -8.64
N PRO A 126 -8.42 14.19 -9.57
CA PRO A 126 -9.13 13.18 -10.35
C PRO A 126 -8.17 12.33 -11.19
N GLY A 127 -8.47 11.06 -11.35
CA GLY A 127 -7.62 10.10 -12.07
C GLY A 127 -7.72 8.71 -11.46
N ARG A 128 -6.80 7.83 -11.85
CA ARG A 128 -6.77 6.45 -11.38
C ARG A 128 -5.69 6.27 -10.34
N TYR A 129 -6.07 5.70 -9.21
CA TYR A 129 -5.16 5.34 -8.15
C TYR A 129 -4.94 3.83 -8.16
N TRP A 130 -3.69 3.42 -8.32
CA TRP A 130 -3.24 2.04 -8.35
C TRP A 130 -2.68 1.63 -7.00
N ILE A 131 -3.32 0.67 -6.34
CA ILE A 131 -2.79 -0.03 -5.18
C ILE A 131 -2.08 -1.28 -5.69
N ILE A 132 -0.78 -1.36 -5.41
CA ILE A 132 0.09 -2.40 -5.93
C ILE A 132 0.61 -3.23 -4.76
N ILE A 133 0.32 -4.52 -4.80
CA ILE A 133 0.78 -5.49 -3.80
C ILE A 133 1.66 -6.52 -4.50
N CYS A 134 2.92 -6.67 -4.06
CA CYS A 134 3.94 -7.32 -4.86
C CYS A 134 4.81 -8.30 -4.10
N ASN A 135 4.93 -9.51 -4.67
CA ASN A 135 5.71 -10.63 -4.17
C ASN A 135 6.94 -10.93 -5.07
N LYS A 136 7.47 -9.92 -5.78
CA LYS A 136 8.59 -10.08 -6.72
C LYS A 136 9.87 -10.64 -6.09
N LEU A 137 10.12 -10.34 -4.81
CA LEU A 137 11.32 -10.78 -4.10
C LEU A 137 11.21 -12.20 -3.53
N SER A 138 10.03 -12.82 -3.53
CA SER A 138 9.88 -14.22 -3.12
C SER A 138 10.07 -15.14 -4.32
N TRP A 139 11.02 -16.08 -4.18
CA TRP A 139 11.36 -17.00 -5.26
C TRP A 139 10.55 -18.30 -5.20
N ILE A 140 10.06 -18.68 -4.01
CA ILE A 140 9.43 -19.99 -3.78
C ILE A 140 8.03 -19.84 -3.19
N ARG A 141 7.83 -18.89 -2.27
CA ARG A 141 6.60 -18.82 -1.46
C ARG A 141 5.59 -17.84 -2.06
N ARG A 142 4.36 -18.32 -2.26
CA ARG A 142 3.19 -17.45 -2.44
C ARG A 142 2.93 -16.65 -1.16
N LYS A 143 2.17 -15.57 -1.29
CA LYS A 143 1.70 -14.75 -0.17
C LYS A 143 0.20 -14.70 -0.18
N THR A 144 -0.41 -14.91 0.98
CA THR A 144 -1.82 -14.65 1.21
C THR A 144 -1.98 -13.30 1.89
N VAL A 145 -2.85 -12.46 1.32
CA VAL A 145 -3.14 -11.12 1.82
C VAL A 145 -4.63 -11.03 2.09
N ASN A 146 -5.01 -10.70 3.33
CA ASN A 146 -6.40 -10.37 3.67
C ASN A 146 -6.51 -8.85 3.72
N LEU A 147 -7.29 -8.26 2.82
CA LEU A 147 -7.34 -6.81 2.64
C LEU A 147 -8.77 -6.26 2.60
N VAL A 148 -8.90 -4.98 2.92
CA VAL A 148 -10.05 -4.17 2.53
C VAL A 148 -9.54 -2.83 2.04
N ILE A 149 -10.11 -2.36 0.94
CA ILE A 149 -9.85 -1.03 0.38
C ILE A 149 -11.18 -0.29 0.37
N GLN A 150 -11.16 0.97 0.76
CA GLN A 150 -12.32 1.84 0.71
C GLN A 150 -11.98 3.18 0.07
N LEU A 151 -12.87 3.65 -0.78
CA LEU A 151 -12.93 5.04 -1.20
C LEU A 151 -13.95 5.75 -0.32
N VAL A 152 -13.48 6.67 0.52
CA VAL A 152 -14.31 7.46 1.43
C VAL A 152 -14.56 8.81 0.81
N CYS A 153 -15.84 9.08 0.54
CA CYS A 153 -16.35 10.37 0.12
C CYS A 153 -16.96 11.10 1.33
N LYS A 154 -17.36 12.36 1.16
CA LYS A 154 -17.92 13.19 2.26
C LYS A 154 -19.05 12.52 3.05
N ASP A 155 -19.96 11.84 2.34
CA ASP A 155 -21.19 11.31 2.93
C ASP A 155 -21.29 9.78 2.92
N ASN A 156 -20.33 9.09 2.28
CA ASN A 156 -20.38 7.64 2.13
C ASN A 156 -18.99 7.01 1.96
N ALA A 157 -18.94 5.69 2.12
CA ALA A 157 -17.76 4.89 1.79
C ALA A 157 -18.15 3.80 0.78
N LYS A 158 -17.27 3.54 -0.18
CA LYS A 158 -17.42 2.41 -1.10
C LYS A 158 -16.28 1.46 -0.88
N ARG A 159 -16.58 0.16 -0.79
CA ARG A 159 -15.56 -0.87 -0.77
C ARG A 159 -15.04 -1.07 -2.19
N CYS A 160 -13.72 -1.10 -2.36
CA CYS A 160 -13.08 -1.47 -3.60
C CYS A 160 -12.66 -2.94 -3.48
N CYS A 161 -13.23 -3.81 -4.30
CA CYS A 161 -12.82 -5.20 -4.42
C CYS A 161 -11.52 -5.28 -5.21
N SER A 162 -10.76 -6.36 -5.03
CA SER A 162 -9.44 -6.52 -5.66
C SER A 162 -9.52 -6.64 -7.19
N ASN A 163 -10.69 -6.97 -7.72
CA ASN A 163 -11.00 -6.98 -9.16
C ASN A 163 -11.37 -5.60 -9.73
N GLY A 164 -11.27 -4.51 -8.94
CA GLY A 164 -11.60 -3.15 -9.36
C GLY A 164 -13.10 -2.80 -9.31
N THR A 165 -13.97 -3.72 -8.86
CA THR A 165 -15.40 -3.44 -8.68
C THR A 165 -15.69 -2.74 -7.35
N PHE A 166 -16.76 -1.93 -7.31
CA PHE A 166 -17.20 -1.28 -6.08
C PHE A 166 -18.36 -2.05 -5.43
N GLY A 167 -18.22 -2.33 -4.14
CA GLY A 167 -19.29 -2.78 -3.25
C GLY A 167 -19.80 -1.65 -2.35
N ASN A 168 -21.07 -1.75 -1.93
CA ASN A 168 -21.61 -0.85 -0.92
C ASN A 168 -20.92 -1.10 0.43
N CYS A 169 -20.55 -0.01 1.11
CA CYS A 169 -20.03 -0.05 2.46
C CYS A 169 -20.78 0.97 3.31
N SER A 170 -21.29 0.57 4.47
CA SER A 170 -22.12 1.46 5.30
C SER A 170 -21.30 2.48 6.07
N LYS A 171 -20.04 2.18 6.43
CA LYS A 171 -19.17 3.06 7.22
C LYS A 171 -17.69 2.88 6.86
N PRO A 172 -16.90 3.96 6.83
CA PRO A 172 -15.44 3.85 6.78
C PRO A 172 -14.92 3.16 8.05
N PHE A 173 -13.90 2.32 7.94
CA PHE A 173 -13.19 1.86 9.14
C PHE A 173 -12.33 3.00 9.71
N ALA A 174 -12.16 3.01 11.03
CA ALA A 174 -11.36 4.01 11.72
C ALA A 174 -9.89 3.61 11.68
N ILE A 175 -9.02 4.53 11.28
CA ILE A 175 -7.56 4.38 11.42
C ILE A 175 -7.16 5.20 12.64
N ASN A 176 -6.96 4.52 13.76
CA ASN A 176 -6.55 5.16 15.01
C ASN A 176 -5.01 5.17 15.07
N TYR A 177 -4.38 6.27 14.67
CA TYR A 177 -2.99 6.48 15.06
C TYR A 177 -2.98 6.91 16.52
N LEU A 178 -2.31 6.13 17.38
CA LEU A 178 -1.88 6.62 18.68
C LEU A 178 -0.77 7.64 18.40
N LEU A 179 -1.14 8.92 18.30
CA LEU A 179 -0.20 10.03 18.47
C LEU A 179 -0.05 10.34 19.96
#